data_AF-A0A7X6MCI6-F1
#
_entry.id   AF-A0A7X6MCI6-F1
#
_cell.length_a   1.000
_cell.length_b   1.000
_cell.length_c   1.000
_cell.angle_alpha   90.00
_cell.angle_beta   90.00
_cell.angle_gamma   90.00
#
_symmetry.space_group_name_H-M   'P 1'
#
loop_
_entity.id
_entity.type
_entity.pdbx_description
1 polymer ?
#
loop_
_entity_poly.entity_id
_entity_poly.type
_entity_poly.pdbx_seq_one_letter_code
_entity_poly.pdbx_strand_id
1 'polypeptide(L)'
;MSTEDSGHPGVPAEYATWRKSRWEEVAGPGGKAGTVQLAMVSHPEPGVPGLPGRWEVSASGVLTLTVTAADGVSVGGRPVTGAVEVESGSQVELADGRVCFVQGRGGTYGVVVWDPSAPVLTRLRDIARYPYDPSWVVDAEYRAVPGRTVEVGRLTSPRSKETVSAPGDLVVELGGREHTLVVLESVPGLRLAVFTDPSSGTDTPEIGRWLILPPDGGSTLRVDFNQVILPHHVFSTAFPCPVPLEANHLPVVVDAGERAPVLDERSRSTMTEPDKKGQDGIMEPELMEKAVQYLRHLEKFDFASMRAMCTDTATVWHNDGKGEQTIEENLEQLKQMSSGGGVVALRYDITRQFQKPDEVLQQHVLHINMPDGSGTELPVAMYFGFKGGLIDRIEEYANMTPPNEGGASDGS
;
A
#
# COMPACT_ATOMS: atom_id res chain seq x y z
N MET A 1 11.00 -9.74 -20.35
CA MET A 1 12.36 -9.18 -20.50
C MET A 1 12.47 -8.58 -21.89
N SER A 2 12.07 -7.32 -22.04
CA SER A 2 12.27 -6.59 -23.30
C SER A 2 13.76 -6.25 -23.40
N THR A 3 14.35 -6.64 -24.53
CA THR A 3 15.79 -6.62 -24.83
C THR A 3 16.33 -5.23 -25.20
N GLU A 4 15.92 -4.16 -24.52
CA GLU A 4 16.34 -2.79 -24.88
C GLU A 4 17.50 -2.23 -24.05
N ASP A 5 18.06 -2.97 -23.09
CA ASP A 5 19.05 -2.38 -22.18
C ASP A 5 20.42 -3.09 -22.11
N SER A 6 20.72 -3.93 -23.09
CA SER A 6 22.09 -4.43 -23.29
C SER A 6 22.84 -3.51 -24.25
N GLY A 7 23.28 -2.35 -23.75
CA GLY A 7 24.35 -1.58 -24.40
C GLY A 7 24.15 -0.08 -24.58
N HIS A 8 23.50 0.64 -23.65
CA HIS A 8 23.67 2.11 -23.62
C HIS A 8 25.09 2.45 -23.10
N PRO A 9 25.93 3.16 -23.88
CA PRO A 9 27.25 3.56 -23.43
C PRO A 9 27.11 4.48 -22.21
N GLY A 10 27.57 4.03 -21.03
CA GLY A 10 27.58 4.82 -19.80
C GLY A 10 26.99 4.14 -18.56
N VAL A 11 26.27 3.02 -18.68
CA VAL A 11 25.69 2.32 -17.53
C VAL A 11 26.73 1.38 -16.87
N PRO A 12 27.04 1.53 -15.56
CA PRO A 12 27.97 0.63 -14.87
C PRO A 12 27.46 -0.81 -14.78
N ALA A 13 28.38 -1.79 -14.87
CA ALA A 13 28.05 -3.21 -14.71
C ALA A 13 27.46 -3.54 -13.33
N GLU A 14 27.89 -2.81 -12.30
CA GLU A 14 27.37 -2.91 -10.93
C GLU A 14 25.89 -2.54 -10.87
N TYR A 15 25.48 -1.47 -11.57
CA TYR A 15 24.08 -1.07 -11.67
C TYR A 15 23.23 -2.13 -12.36
N ALA A 16 23.72 -2.72 -13.46
CA ALA A 16 23.02 -3.82 -14.14
C ALA A 16 22.88 -5.07 -13.24
N THR A 17 23.89 -5.37 -12.44
CA THR A 17 23.87 -6.47 -11.46
C THR A 17 22.86 -6.21 -10.35
N TRP A 18 22.88 -5.01 -9.78
CA TRP A 18 21.92 -4.55 -8.78
C TRP A 18 20.48 -4.68 -9.30
N ARG A 19 20.20 -4.24 -10.54
CA ARG A 19 18.88 -4.36 -11.16
C ARG A 19 18.39 -5.80 -11.26
N LYS A 20 19.28 -6.74 -11.62
CA LYS A 20 18.93 -8.16 -11.67
C LYS A 20 18.59 -8.67 -10.26
N SER A 21 19.41 -8.34 -9.27
CA SER A 21 19.15 -8.71 -7.87
C SER A 21 17.82 -8.14 -7.37
N ARG A 22 17.53 -6.88 -7.72
CA ARG A 22 16.29 -6.20 -7.37
C ARG A 22 15.08 -6.86 -8.03
N TRP A 23 15.20 -7.28 -9.28
CA TRP A 23 14.14 -8.05 -9.95
C TRP A 23 13.89 -9.39 -9.27
N GLU A 24 14.93 -10.15 -8.92
CA GLU A 24 14.77 -11.44 -8.21
C GLU A 24 14.13 -11.25 -6.82
N GLU A 25 14.51 -10.19 -6.09
CA GLU A 25 13.90 -9.85 -4.79
C GLU A 25 12.38 -9.63 -4.87
N VAL A 26 11.92 -8.97 -5.93
CA VAL A 26 10.51 -8.60 -6.10
C VAL A 26 9.71 -9.70 -6.80
N ALA A 27 10.21 -10.21 -7.92
CA ALA A 27 9.48 -11.03 -8.88
C ALA A 27 10.05 -12.45 -9.07
N GLY A 28 11.20 -12.76 -8.46
CA GLY A 28 11.80 -14.10 -8.51
C GLY A 28 11.00 -15.14 -7.73
N PRO A 29 11.44 -16.40 -7.71
CA PRO A 29 10.85 -17.45 -6.87
C PRO A 29 10.84 -17.04 -5.39
N GLY A 30 9.67 -17.01 -4.74
CA GLY A 30 9.52 -16.49 -3.37
C GLY A 30 9.63 -14.97 -3.26
N GLY A 31 9.62 -14.24 -4.39
CA GLY A 31 9.76 -12.79 -4.45
C GLY A 31 8.59 -12.06 -3.80
N LYS A 32 8.85 -10.83 -3.35
CA LYS A 32 7.93 -10.04 -2.51
C LYS A 32 6.59 -9.70 -3.17
N ALA A 33 6.51 -9.63 -4.50
CA ALA A 33 5.25 -9.41 -5.20
C ALA A 33 4.24 -10.56 -5.03
N GLY A 34 4.71 -11.75 -4.60
CA GLY A 34 3.85 -12.89 -4.27
C GLY A 34 3.42 -12.95 -2.81
N THR A 35 3.91 -12.05 -1.95
CA THR A 35 3.49 -12.04 -0.55
C THR A 35 2.04 -11.59 -0.45
N VAL A 36 1.18 -12.39 0.18
CA VAL A 36 -0.25 -12.09 0.36
C VAL A 36 -0.61 -11.81 1.82
N GLN A 37 0.24 -12.21 2.76
CA GLN A 37 0.03 -11.96 4.18
C GLN A 37 1.37 -11.98 4.93
N LEU A 38 1.48 -11.13 5.95
CA LEU A 38 2.53 -11.18 6.95
C LEU A 38 1.85 -11.24 8.32
N ALA A 39 2.15 -12.27 9.09
CA ALA A 39 1.61 -12.45 10.43
C ALA A 39 2.74 -12.63 11.45
N MET A 40 2.49 -12.16 12.67
CA MET A 40 3.36 -12.41 13.81
C MET A 40 2.70 -13.43 14.72
N VAL A 41 3.44 -14.46 15.11
CA VAL A 41 3.01 -15.48 16.07
C VAL A 41 3.91 -15.40 17.28
N SER A 42 3.31 -15.20 18.45
CA SER A 42 4.02 -15.10 19.73
C SER A 42 3.16 -15.63 20.87
N HIS A 43 3.78 -16.16 21.92
CA HIS A 43 3.03 -16.65 23.06
C HIS A 43 2.36 -15.49 23.83
N PRO A 44 1.10 -15.64 24.31
CA PRO A 44 0.22 -16.82 24.23
C PRO A 44 -0.73 -16.80 23.01
N GLU A 45 -0.57 -15.85 22.11
CA GLU A 45 -1.48 -15.63 20.98
C GLU A 45 -1.29 -16.71 19.90
N PRO A 46 -2.32 -17.54 19.64
CA PRO A 46 -2.24 -18.54 18.59
C PRO A 46 -2.62 -17.94 17.23
N GLY A 47 -2.02 -18.50 16.19
CA GLY A 47 -2.60 -18.57 14.86
C GLY A 47 -2.01 -17.63 13.82
N VAL A 48 -2.27 -18.00 12.57
CA VAL A 48 -2.14 -17.15 11.40
C VAL A 48 -3.50 -17.22 10.69
N PRO A 49 -4.30 -16.13 10.67
CA PRO A 49 -5.63 -16.16 10.09
C PRO A 49 -5.62 -16.66 8.64
N GLY A 50 -6.53 -17.58 8.31
CA GLY A 50 -6.69 -18.09 6.93
C GLY A 50 -5.68 -19.17 6.51
N LEU A 51 -4.81 -19.63 7.41
CA LEU A 51 -3.95 -20.79 7.19
C LEU A 51 -4.52 -22.06 7.82
N PRO A 52 -4.25 -23.25 7.25
CA PRO A 52 -4.63 -24.52 7.86
C PRO A 52 -3.83 -24.79 9.14
N GLY A 53 -4.41 -25.62 9.99
CA GLY A 53 -3.82 -26.02 11.26
C GLY A 53 -3.79 -24.91 12.31
N ARG A 54 -3.09 -25.21 13.41
CA ARG A 54 -2.91 -24.32 14.56
C ARG A 54 -1.44 -23.97 14.73
N TRP A 55 -1.14 -22.68 14.60
CA TRP A 55 0.20 -22.11 14.76
C TRP A 55 0.34 -21.55 16.16
N GLU A 56 1.35 -21.95 16.92
CA GLU A 56 1.53 -21.50 18.30
C GLU A 56 2.98 -21.42 18.70
N VAL A 57 3.30 -20.43 19.52
CA VAL A 57 4.56 -20.42 20.24
C VAL A 57 4.31 -20.95 21.66
N SER A 58 5.07 -21.96 22.07
CA SER A 58 5.04 -22.48 23.44
C SER A 58 5.62 -21.48 24.45
N ALA A 59 5.39 -21.71 25.74
CA ALA A 59 6.05 -20.93 26.80
C ALA A 59 7.59 -21.01 26.76
N SER A 60 8.17 -22.04 26.13
CA SER A 60 9.61 -22.17 25.90
C SER A 60 10.10 -21.44 24.64
N GLY A 61 9.21 -20.75 23.91
CA GLY A 61 9.55 -19.95 22.73
C GLY A 61 9.66 -20.74 21.43
N VAL A 62 9.13 -21.97 21.39
CA VAL A 62 9.18 -22.87 20.23
C VAL A 62 7.91 -22.73 19.40
N LEU A 63 8.04 -22.47 18.09
CA LEU A 63 6.91 -22.45 17.17
C LEU A 63 6.50 -23.89 16.83
N THR A 64 5.24 -24.21 17.08
CA THR A 64 4.61 -25.50 16.77
C THR A 64 3.46 -25.28 15.80
N LEU A 65 3.40 -26.11 14.76
CA LEU A 65 2.28 -26.22 13.84
C LEU A 65 1.56 -27.55 14.10
N THR A 66 0.27 -27.50 14.42
CA THR A 66 -0.57 -28.70 14.55
C THR A 66 -1.52 -28.81 13.37
N VAL A 67 -1.40 -29.89 12.60
CA VAL A 67 -2.19 -30.14 11.37
C VAL A 67 -2.74 -31.56 11.32
N THR A 68 -3.80 -31.77 10.56
CA THR A 68 -4.36 -33.07 10.22
C THR A 68 -3.89 -33.52 8.84
N ALA A 69 -4.06 -34.81 8.51
CA ALA A 69 -3.77 -35.30 7.17
C ALA A 69 -4.61 -34.61 6.07
N ALA A 70 -5.82 -34.15 6.41
CA ALA A 70 -6.72 -33.46 5.48
C ALA A 70 -6.22 -32.05 5.10
N ASP A 71 -5.36 -31.44 5.92
CA ASP A 71 -4.80 -30.11 5.65
C ASP A 71 -3.73 -30.15 4.54
N GLY A 72 -3.17 -31.32 4.23
CA GLY A 72 -2.21 -31.51 3.14
C GLY A 72 -0.93 -30.68 3.25
N VAL A 73 -0.50 -30.38 4.48
CA VAL A 73 0.66 -29.52 4.75
C VAL A 73 1.97 -30.30 4.70
N SER A 74 3.00 -29.69 4.12
CA SER A 74 4.38 -30.19 4.15
C SER A 74 5.34 -29.17 4.77
N VAL A 75 6.37 -29.65 5.47
CA VAL A 75 7.45 -28.81 6.02
C VAL A 75 8.76 -29.26 5.39
N GLY A 76 9.42 -28.36 4.66
CA GLY A 76 10.62 -28.66 3.89
C GLY A 76 10.44 -29.86 2.94
N GLY A 77 9.33 -29.89 2.20
CA GLY A 77 8.99 -30.96 1.26
C GLY A 77 8.51 -32.27 1.87
N ARG A 78 8.30 -32.36 3.19
CA ARG A 78 7.82 -33.59 3.85
C ARG A 78 6.41 -33.40 4.40
N PRO A 79 5.43 -34.23 4.01
CA PRO A 79 4.09 -34.20 4.59
C PRO A 79 4.13 -34.42 6.10
N VAL A 80 3.35 -33.62 6.84
CA VAL A 80 3.30 -33.67 8.30
C VAL A 80 1.86 -33.81 8.80
N THR A 81 1.71 -34.45 9.97
CA THR A 81 0.45 -34.60 10.69
C THR A 81 0.70 -34.57 12.19
N GLY A 82 -0.26 -34.11 12.98
CA GLY A 82 -0.07 -33.85 14.40
C GLY A 82 0.70 -32.56 14.64
N ALA A 83 1.27 -32.42 15.85
CA ALA A 83 2.07 -31.28 16.23
C ALA A 83 3.53 -31.47 15.77
N VAL A 84 4.05 -30.49 15.02
CA VAL A 84 5.44 -30.45 14.56
C VAL A 84 6.08 -29.11 14.92
N GLU A 85 7.35 -29.14 15.30
CA GLU A 85 8.15 -27.93 15.49
C GLU A 85 8.51 -27.33 14.12
N VAL A 86 8.39 -26.00 14.01
CA VAL A 86 8.72 -25.26 12.78
C VAL A 86 9.84 -24.27 13.11
N GLU A 87 11.05 -24.63 12.70
CA GLU A 87 12.24 -23.81 12.95
C GLU A 87 12.26 -22.55 12.08
N SER A 88 12.96 -21.51 12.55
CA SER A 88 13.24 -20.34 11.71
C SER A 88 14.04 -20.74 10.46
N GLY A 89 13.65 -20.20 9.31
CA GLY A 89 14.17 -20.60 8.00
C GLY A 89 13.39 -21.73 7.33
N SER A 90 12.43 -22.35 8.03
CA SER A 90 11.57 -23.38 7.44
C SER A 90 10.62 -22.80 6.38
N GLN A 91 10.31 -23.64 5.41
CA GLN A 91 9.23 -23.43 4.45
C GLN A 91 8.11 -24.41 4.76
N VAL A 92 6.89 -23.89 4.89
CA VAL A 92 5.68 -24.69 5.07
C VAL A 92 4.83 -24.58 3.81
N GLU A 93 4.69 -25.67 3.09
CA GLU A 93 3.94 -25.75 1.83
C GLU A 93 2.49 -26.16 2.12
N LEU A 94 1.54 -25.45 1.52
CA LEU A 94 0.11 -25.68 1.69
C LEU A 94 -0.47 -26.42 0.48
N ALA A 95 -1.57 -27.15 0.67
CA ALA A 95 -2.21 -27.94 -0.38
C ALA A 95 -2.72 -27.11 -1.57
N ASP A 96 -2.98 -25.82 -1.36
CA ASP A 96 -3.41 -24.87 -2.40
C ASP A 96 -2.25 -24.21 -3.16
N GLY A 97 -1.00 -24.61 -2.88
CA GLY A 97 0.21 -24.12 -3.54
C GLY A 97 0.85 -22.90 -2.89
N ARG A 98 0.22 -22.30 -1.87
CA ARG A 98 0.85 -21.24 -1.07
C ARG A 98 2.02 -21.80 -0.25
N VAL A 99 3.00 -20.95 0.03
CA VAL A 99 4.18 -21.28 0.84
C VAL A 99 4.32 -20.26 1.96
N CYS A 100 4.52 -20.74 3.18
CA CYS A 100 4.79 -19.90 4.34
C CYS A 100 6.28 -19.93 4.66
N PHE A 101 6.93 -18.77 4.60
CA PHE A 101 8.31 -18.59 5.05
C PHE A 101 8.32 -18.16 6.50
N VAL A 102 8.99 -18.94 7.35
CA VAL A 102 9.06 -18.68 8.78
C VAL A 102 10.40 -18.06 9.13
N GLN A 103 10.38 -16.93 9.84
CA GLN A 103 11.57 -16.26 10.37
C GLN A 103 11.30 -15.81 11.79
N GLY A 104 12.19 -16.08 12.73
CA GLY A 104 11.98 -15.67 14.12
C GLY A 104 12.95 -16.31 15.10
N ARG A 105 12.94 -15.80 16.33
CA ARG A 105 13.69 -16.38 17.45
C ARG A 105 13.12 -15.88 18.77
N GLY A 106 13.39 -16.60 19.84
CA GLY A 106 13.09 -16.11 21.19
C GLY A 106 11.60 -15.93 21.47
N GLY A 107 10.74 -16.75 20.87
CA GLY A 107 9.30 -16.76 21.14
C GLY A 107 8.45 -15.83 20.28
N THR A 108 9.02 -15.21 19.26
CA THR A 108 8.28 -14.41 18.27
C THR A 108 8.72 -14.79 16.87
N TYR A 109 7.76 -15.14 16.01
CA TYR A 109 7.99 -15.58 14.64
C TYR A 109 7.13 -14.79 13.67
N GLY A 110 7.76 -14.26 12.62
CA GLY A 110 7.09 -13.79 11.43
C GLY A 110 6.79 -14.97 10.50
N VAL A 111 5.55 -15.05 10.03
CA VAL A 111 5.09 -15.97 9.01
C VAL A 111 4.70 -15.15 7.78
N VAL A 112 5.49 -15.26 6.73
CA VAL A 112 5.24 -14.60 5.44
C VAL A 112 4.56 -15.61 4.52
N VAL A 113 3.29 -15.37 4.20
CA VAL A 113 2.53 -16.21 3.27
C VAL A 113 2.75 -15.69 1.86
N TRP A 114 3.26 -16.56 1.01
CA TRP A 114 3.54 -16.30 -0.39
C TRP A 114 2.64 -17.16 -1.27
N ASP A 115 2.04 -16.55 -2.27
CA ASP A 115 1.16 -17.20 -3.24
C ASP A 115 1.78 -17.08 -4.65
N PRO A 116 2.12 -18.21 -5.31
CA PRO A 116 2.62 -18.19 -6.68
C PRO A 116 1.61 -17.60 -7.68
N SER A 117 0.33 -17.59 -7.34
CA SER A 117 -0.77 -17.09 -8.15
C SER A 117 -1.15 -15.63 -7.82
N ALA A 118 -0.41 -14.95 -6.94
CA ALA A 118 -0.69 -13.57 -6.56
C ALA A 118 -0.84 -12.68 -7.82
N PRO A 119 -1.94 -11.91 -7.96
CA PRO A 119 -2.19 -11.13 -9.18
C PRO A 119 -1.08 -10.15 -9.53
N VAL A 120 -0.43 -9.53 -8.53
CA VAL A 120 0.70 -8.63 -8.77
C VAL A 120 1.89 -9.40 -9.33
N LEU A 121 2.30 -10.50 -8.69
CA LEU A 121 3.42 -11.34 -9.16
C LEU A 121 3.19 -11.85 -10.58
N THR A 122 2.03 -12.43 -10.86
CA THR A 122 1.72 -13.05 -12.16
C THR A 122 1.62 -12.03 -13.30
N ARG A 123 1.34 -10.76 -12.99
CA ARG A 123 1.21 -9.68 -13.97
C ARG A 123 2.43 -8.78 -14.05
N LEU A 124 3.33 -8.78 -13.07
CA LEU A 124 4.52 -7.92 -13.08
C LEU A 124 5.46 -8.29 -14.24
N ARG A 125 5.88 -7.29 -15.01
CA ARG A 125 6.73 -7.45 -16.20
C ARG A 125 8.00 -6.64 -16.15
N ASP A 126 7.96 -5.50 -15.49
CA ASP A 126 9.12 -4.67 -15.23
C ASP A 126 8.86 -3.78 -14.01
N ILE A 127 9.90 -3.09 -13.56
CA ILE A 127 9.80 -1.95 -12.67
C ILE A 127 10.29 -0.75 -13.47
N ALA A 128 9.37 0.13 -13.85
CA ALA A 128 9.68 1.36 -14.57
C ALA A 128 10.64 2.21 -13.73
N ARG A 129 11.59 2.86 -14.40
CA ARG A 129 12.66 3.62 -13.78
C ARG A 129 13.05 4.79 -14.66
N TYR A 130 13.70 5.79 -14.09
CA TYR A 130 14.36 6.83 -14.87
C TYR A 130 15.62 6.27 -15.56
N PRO A 131 16.07 6.84 -16.70
CA PRO A 131 17.35 6.50 -17.29
C PRO A 131 18.49 6.65 -16.27
N TYR A 132 19.48 5.77 -16.34
CA TYR A 132 20.65 5.89 -15.47
C TYR A 132 21.38 7.20 -15.77
N ASP A 133 21.67 7.98 -14.72
CA ASP A 133 22.47 9.19 -14.82
C ASP A 133 23.53 9.21 -13.70
N PRO A 134 24.84 9.24 -14.06
CA PRO A 134 25.92 9.26 -13.08
C PRO A 134 25.94 10.52 -12.20
N SER A 135 25.25 11.60 -12.58
CA SER A 135 25.11 12.82 -11.76
C SER A 135 24.36 12.56 -10.45
N TRP A 136 23.54 11.51 -10.41
CA TRP A 136 22.79 11.05 -9.24
C TRP A 136 23.60 10.12 -8.33
N VAL A 137 24.89 9.93 -8.60
CA VAL A 137 25.83 9.28 -7.69
C VAL A 137 26.60 10.36 -6.93
N VAL A 138 26.17 10.63 -5.70
CA VAL A 138 26.64 11.75 -4.89
C VAL A 138 27.43 11.28 -3.68
N ASP A 139 28.37 12.11 -3.22
CA ASP A 139 28.96 11.95 -1.90
C ASP A 139 28.02 12.59 -0.87
N ALA A 140 27.83 11.91 0.25
CA ALA A 140 26.93 12.30 1.32
C ALA A 140 27.65 12.22 2.66
N GLU A 141 27.29 13.09 3.59
CA GLU A 141 27.75 12.99 4.99
C GLU A 141 26.72 12.21 5.81
N TYR A 142 27.17 11.21 6.55
CA TYR A 142 26.36 10.51 7.54
C TYR A 142 26.68 11.02 8.95
N ARG A 143 25.73 11.76 9.51
CA ARG A 143 25.80 12.31 10.87
C ARG A 143 25.14 11.34 11.83
N ALA A 144 25.93 10.55 12.55
CA ALA A 144 25.40 9.59 13.52
C ALA A 144 24.69 10.30 14.68
N VAL A 145 23.50 9.81 15.05
CA VAL A 145 22.73 10.26 16.22
C VAL A 145 22.34 9.03 17.05
N PRO A 146 23.28 8.46 17.83
CA PRO A 146 23.06 7.20 18.55
C PRO A 146 21.91 7.30 19.55
N GLY A 147 21.06 6.27 19.60
CA GLY A 147 19.96 6.19 20.55
C GLY A 147 18.72 7.02 20.19
N ARG A 148 18.75 7.79 19.09
CA ARG A 148 17.55 8.49 18.61
C ARG A 148 16.54 7.48 18.10
N THR A 149 15.29 7.70 18.49
CA THR A 149 14.12 7.01 17.95
C THR A 149 13.11 8.04 17.44
N VAL A 150 12.27 7.62 16.52
CA VAL A 150 11.22 8.45 15.90
C VAL A 150 9.94 7.63 15.78
N GLU A 151 8.79 8.29 15.94
CA GLU A 151 7.49 7.68 15.65
C GLU A 151 7.24 7.72 14.15
N VAL A 152 7.02 6.56 13.54
CA VAL A 152 6.77 6.42 12.10
C VAL A 152 5.43 5.71 11.90
N GLY A 153 4.60 6.27 11.02
CA GLY A 153 3.39 5.59 10.57
C GLY A 153 3.73 4.33 9.78
N ARG A 154 2.97 3.26 9.96
CA ARG A 154 3.08 2.02 9.19
C ARG A 154 1.86 1.85 8.31
N LEU A 155 2.09 1.43 7.06
CA LEU A 155 1.03 1.05 6.12
C LEU A 155 0.48 -0.35 6.47
N THR A 156 -0.12 -0.48 7.65
CA THR A 156 -0.86 -1.66 8.11
C THR A 156 -2.36 -1.47 7.92
N SER A 157 -3.12 -2.56 8.07
CA SER A 157 -4.59 -2.52 8.16
C SER A 157 -5.05 -3.12 9.50
N PRO A 158 -5.56 -2.32 10.45
CA PRO A 158 -5.65 -0.84 10.42
C PRO A 158 -4.27 -0.17 10.47
N ARG A 159 -4.17 1.09 10.08
CA ARG A 159 -2.90 1.85 10.16
C ARG A 159 -2.41 1.88 11.61
N SER A 160 -1.11 1.73 11.77
CA SER A 160 -0.45 1.78 13.07
C SER A 160 0.69 2.79 13.05
N LYS A 161 1.24 3.03 14.22
CA LYS A 161 2.48 3.79 14.40
C LYS A 161 3.45 2.93 15.18
N GLU A 162 4.72 3.10 14.89
CA GLU A 162 5.79 2.38 15.57
C GLU A 162 6.95 3.33 15.88
N THR A 163 7.49 3.22 17.10
CA THR A 163 8.74 3.88 17.46
C THR A 163 9.90 3.06 16.90
N VAL A 164 10.62 3.64 15.94
CA VAL A 164 11.74 2.97 15.24
C VAL A 164 13.06 3.67 15.55
N SER A 165 14.16 2.92 15.45
CA SER A 165 15.51 3.50 15.52
C SER A 165 15.74 4.45 14.35
N ALA A 166 16.31 5.62 14.64
CA ALA A 166 16.75 6.60 13.64
C ALA A 166 18.21 7.01 13.91
N PRO A 167 19.18 6.13 13.60
CA PRO A 167 20.54 6.18 14.13
C PRO A 167 21.42 7.29 13.53
N GLY A 168 20.91 8.09 12.60
CA GLY A 168 21.64 9.20 12.03
C GLY A 168 20.87 9.93 10.94
N ASP A 169 21.50 10.99 10.43
CA ASP A 169 21.01 11.80 9.34
C ASP A 169 21.94 11.65 8.14
N LEU A 170 21.35 11.50 6.95
CA LEU A 170 22.06 11.52 5.67
C LEU A 170 21.96 12.93 5.10
N VAL A 171 23.11 13.56 4.90
CA VAL A 171 23.23 14.92 4.40
C VAL A 171 23.78 14.88 2.99
N VAL A 172 23.01 15.39 2.04
CA VAL A 172 23.29 15.31 0.60
C VAL A 172 23.18 16.70 -0.03
N GLU A 173 24.06 16.99 -0.99
CA GLU A 173 23.89 18.17 -1.83
C GLU A 173 23.13 17.80 -3.11
N LEU A 174 21.94 18.36 -3.29
CA LEU A 174 21.11 18.15 -4.49
C LEU A 174 20.64 19.51 -5.02
N GLY A 175 20.84 19.74 -6.32
CA GLY A 175 20.51 21.03 -6.95
C GLY A 175 21.30 22.22 -6.37
N GLY A 176 22.53 22.00 -5.92
CA GLY A 176 23.40 23.02 -5.33
C GLY A 176 22.98 23.47 -3.91
N ARG A 177 22.17 22.67 -3.21
CA ARG A 177 21.73 22.93 -1.83
C ARG A 177 21.88 21.68 -0.99
N GLU A 178 22.28 21.86 0.26
CA GLU A 178 22.33 20.79 1.27
C GLU A 178 20.90 20.44 1.72
N HIS A 179 20.60 19.14 1.76
CA HIS A 179 19.37 18.56 2.30
C HIS A 179 19.72 17.49 3.32
N THR A 180 18.88 17.32 4.34
CA THR A 180 19.09 16.33 5.40
C THR A 180 17.91 15.36 5.43
N LEU A 181 18.21 14.06 5.38
CA LEU A 181 17.23 12.98 5.46
C LEU A 181 17.48 12.18 6.73
N VAL A 182 16.44 12.02 7.56
CA VAL A 182 16.45 11.11 8.70
C VAL A 182 16.53 9.67 8.21
N VAL A 183 17.56 8.95 8.67
CA VAL A 183 17.77 7.54 8.33
C VAL A 183 17.06 6.67 9.36
N LEU A 184 16.24 5.73 8.90
CA LEU A 184 15.54 4.75 9.70
C LEU A 184 16.29 3.41 9.70
N GLU A 185 16.21 2.70 10.82
CA GLU A 185 16.69 1.33 10.95
C GLU A 185 15.63 0.49 11.69
N SER A 186 14.59 0.06 10.95
CA SER A 186 13.53 -0.80 11.49
C SER A 186 13.96 -2.26 11.63
N VAL A 187 14.97 -2.67 10.85
CA VAL A 187 15.58 -4.00 10.92
C VAL A 187 17.08 -3.79 11.14
N PRO A 188 17.71 -4.45 12.12
CA PRO A 188 19.14 -4.30 12.38
C PRO A 188 19.98 -4.52 11.12
N GLY A 189 20.88 -3.59 10.83
CA GLY A 189 21.75 -3.59 9.65
C GLY A 189 21.13 -3.02 8.38
N LEU A 190 19.82 -2.76 8.33
CA LEU A 190 19.15 -2.13 7.20
C LEU A 190 18.86 -0.66 7.50
N ARG A 191 19.78 0.21 7.08
CA ARG A 191 19.62 1.67 7.11
C ARG A 191 18.99 2.16 5.83
N LEU A 192 17.90 2.92 5.93
CA LEU A 192 17.24 3.51 4.76
C LEU A 192 16.66 4.88 5.07
N ALA A 193 16.65 5.76 4.09
CA ALA A 193 15.84 6.97 4.10
C ALA A 193 14.57 6.75 3.28
N VAL A 194 13.41 6.95 3.90
CA VAL A 194 12.11 7.03 3.18
C VAL A 194 11.89 8.49 2.86
N PHE A 195 11.77 8.84 1.59
CA PHE A 195 11.63 10.24 1.18
C PHE A 195 10.50 10.42 0.19
N THR A 196 9.98 11.64 0.15
CA THR A 196 9.10 12.14 -0.93
C THR A 196 9.77 13.29 -1.63
N ASP A 197 9.32 13.59 -2.83
CA ASP A 197 9.77 14.72 -3.64
C ASP A 197 8.59 15.21 -4.51
N PRO A 198 8.70 16.31 -5.28
CA PRO A 198 7.57 16.82 -6.06
C PRO A 198 7.03 15.84 -7.12
N SER A 199 7.75 14.76 -7.47
CA SER A 199 7.24 13.68 -8.32
C SER A 199 6.30 12.70 -7.61
N SER A 200 6.26 12.70 -6.26
CA SER A 200 5.46 11.78 -5.46
C SER A 200 3.96 12.04 -5.67
N GLY A 201 3.20 10.98 -5.94
CA GLY A 201 1.76 11.05 -6.25
C GLY A 201 1.44 11.34 -7.73
N THR A 202 2.45 11.61 -8.55
CA THR A 202 2.28 11.85 -10.00
C THR A 202 3.10 10.85 -10.82
N ASP A 203 4.42 10.96 -10.77
CA ASP A 203 5.37 10.13 -11.51
C ASP A 203 5.95 8.97 -10.67
N THR A 204 5.89 9.10 -9.35
CA THR A 204 6.34 8.10 -8.36
C THR A 204 5.26 7.94 -7.28
N PRO A 205 5.29 6.88 -6.44
CA PRO A 205 4.22 6.64 -5.48
C PRO A 205 4.11 7.75 -4.43
N GLU A 206 2.88 8.10 -4.04
CA GLU A 206 2.59 9.10 -3.00
C GLU A 206 3.24 8.75 -1.65
N ILE A 207 3.38 7.45 -1.37
CA ILE A 207 3.99 6.91 -0.15
C ILE A 207 5.53 7.05 -0.14
N GLY A 208 6.11 7.71 -1.13
CA GLY A 208 7.54 7.93 -1.26
C GLY A 208 8.32 6.72 -1.76
N ARG A 209 9.65 6.86 -1.74
CA ARG A 209 10.61 5.87 -2.21
C ARG A 209 11.72 5.67 -1.17
N TRP A 210 12.46 4.57 -1.30
CA TRP A 210 13.51 4.22 -0.34
C TRP A 210 14.88 4.37 -0.96
N LEU A 211 15.73 5.10 -0.27
CA LEU A 211 17.17 5.08 -0.47
C LEU A 211 17.79 4.18 0.58
N ILE A 212 18.31 3.02 0.18
CA ILE A 212 19.03 2.12 1.07
C ILE A 212 20.48 2.59 1.17
N LEU A 213 20.95 2.80 2.40
CA LEU A 213 22.33 3.20 2.64
C LEU A 213 23.26 1.98 2.60
N PRO A 214 24.51 2.15 2.13
CA PRO A 214 25.50 1.08 2.21
C PRO A 214 25.74 0.66 3.68
N PRO A 215 25.95 -0.64 3.95
CA PRO A 215 26.17 -1.16 5.30
C PRO A 215 27.46 -0.61 5.90
N ASP A 216 28.50 -0.47 5.07
CA ASP A 216 29.81 0.00 5.46
C ASP A 216 30.01 1.44 5.03
N GLY A 217 30.23 2.32 6.00
CA GLY A 217 30.65 3.67 5.71
C GLY A 217 30.81 4.46 6.99
N GLY A 218 31.93 5.17 7.07
CA GLY A 218 32.17 6.14 8.13
C GLY A 218 31.24 7.35 7.98
N SER A 219 31.72 8.53 8.33
CA SER A 219 30.97 9.78 8.19
C SER A 219 30.71 10.20 6.73
N THR A 220 31.32 9.54 5.74
CA THR A 220 31.14 9.87 4.32
C THR A 220 30.70 8.63 3.56
N LEU A 221 29.58 8.75 2.84
CA LEU A 221 28.95 7.68 2.08
C LEU A 221 28.89 8.07 0.60
N ARG A 222 29.15 7.10 -0.28
CA ARG A 222 28.82 7.22 -1.71
C ARG A 222 27.40 6.69 -1.89
N VAL A 223 26.48 7.55 -2.30
CA VAL A 223 25.05 7.24 -2.40
C VAL A 223 24.64 7.31 -3.87
N ASP A 224 23.95 6.27 -4.35
CA ASP A 224 23.48 6.18 -5.72
C ASP A 224 21.95 6.29 -5.78
N PHE A 225 21.45 7.47 -6.15
CA PHE A 225 20.00 7.69 -6.30
C PHE A 225 19.40 6.91 -7.48
N ASN A 226 20.22 6.41 -8.42
CA ASN A 226 19.73 5.48 -9.44
C ASN A 226 19.25 4.14 -8.84
N GLN A 227 19.67 3.83 -7.61
CA GLN A 227 19.29 2.63 -6.87
C GLN A 227 18.17 2.88 -5.84
N VAL A 228 17.50 4.05 -5.90
CA VAL A 228 16.27 4.28 -5.14
C VAL A 228 15.20 3.30 -5.59
N ILE A 229 14.56 2.64 -4.62
CA ILE A 229 13.56 1.60 -4.87
C ILE A 229 12.16 2.02 -4.44
N LEU A 230 11.15 1.37 -5.02
CA LEU A 230 9.78 1.41 -4.54
C LEU A 230 9.67 0.62 -3.23
N PRO A 231 8.89 1.14 -2.26
CA PRO A 231 8.53 0.38 -1.05
C PRO A 231 7.86 -0.95 -1.41
N HIS A 232 8.09 -2.01 -0.62
CA HIS A 232 7.49 -3.32 -0.88
C HIS A 232 5.95 -3.28 -0.90
N HIS A 233 5.35 -2.32 -0.17
CA HIS A 233 3.90 -2.09 -0.16
C HIS A 233 3.31 -1.80 -1.54
N VAL A 234 4.11 -1.24 -2.46
CA VAL A 234 3.69 -0.99 -3.86
C VAL A 234 3.42 -2.31 -4.61
N PHE A 235 4.06 -3.41 -4.20
CA PHE A 235 3.88 -4.73 -4.80
C PHE A 235 2.93 -5.61 -3.99
N SER A 236 2.80 -5.37 -2.68
CA SER A 236 1.86 -6.09 -1.82
C SER A 236 1.51 -5.29 -0.58
N THR A 237 0.22 -5.09 -0.34
CA THR A 237 -0.30 -4.39 0.84
C THR A 237 -0.05 -5.14 2.15
N ALA A 238 0.41 -6.39 2.10
CA ALA A 238 0.81 -7.17 3.27
C ALA A 238 2.05 -6.61 3.98
N PHE A 239 2.87 -5.79 3.31
CA PHE A 239 4.07 -5.22 3.90
C PHE A 239 3.74 -3.96 4.73
N PRO A 240 4.11 -3.92 6.03
CA PRO A 240 3.90 -2.77 6.89
C PRO A 240 4.98 -1.70 6.67
N CYS A 241 5.06 -1.15 5.47
CA CYS A 241 6.11 -0.19 5.11
C CYS A 241 5.99 1.10 5.95
N PRO A 242 7.13 1.70 6.36
CA PRO A 242 7.14 3.04 6.96
C PRO A 242 6.60 4.09 6.00
N VAL A 243 5.78 4.99 6.52
CA VAL A 243 5.39 6.24 5.85
C VAL A 243 6.56 7.23 5.97
N PRO A 244 6.85 8.02 4.93
CA PRO A 244 7.89 9.05 4.97
C PRO A 244 7.65 10.03 6.12
N LEU A 245 8.72 10.39 6.82
CA LEU A 245 8.71 11.50 7.76
C LEU A 245 8.56 12.81 6.97
N GLU A 246 7.85 13.79 7.54
CA GLU A 246 7.73 15.13 6.94
C GLU A 246 9.10 15.77 6.69
N ALA A 247 10.04 15.56 7.63
CA ALA A 247 11.43 16.02 7.50
C ALA A 247 12.19 15.41 6.31
N ASN A 248 11.70 14.31 5.73
CA ASN A 248 12.30 13.65 4.58
C ASN A 248 11.63 14.04 3.25
N HIS A 249 10.94 15.19 3.20
CA HIS A 249 10.51 15.76 1.93
C HIS A 249 11.66 16.53 1.27
N LEU A 250 12.11 16.07 0.11
CA LEU A 250 13.09 16.78 -0.71
C LEU A 250 12.36 17.83 -1.58
N PRO A 251 12.75 19.11 -1.55
CA PRO A 251 12.11 20.15 -2.36
C PRO A 251 12.59 20.16 -3.82
N VAL A 252 13.29 19.12 -4.26
CA VAL A 252 13.84 18.96 -5.62
C VAL A 252 13.31 17.67 -6.21
N VAL A 253 12.96 17.68 -7.51
CA VAL A 253 12.56 16.46 -8.21
C VAL A 253 13.76 15.52 -8.28
N VAL A 254 13.57 14.28 -7.83
CA VAL A 254 14.58 13.22 -7.95
C VAL A 254 14.21 12.32 -9.12
N ASP A 255 14.69 12.68 -10.31
CA ASP A 255 14.46 11.95 -11.57
C ASP A 255 15.45 10.79 -11.79
N ALA A 256 15.71 10.04 -10.71
CA ALA A 256 16.51 8.83 -10.67
C ALA A 256 15.79 7.69 -9.93
N GLY A 257 16.15 6.45 -10.23
CA GLY A 257 15.63 5.25 -9.55
C GLY A 257 14.27 4.76 -10.06
N GLU A 258 13.64 3.89 -9.28
CA GLU A 258 12.36 3.27 -9.62
C GLU A 258 11.19 4.27 -9.57
N ARG A 259 10.21 4.08 -10.46
CA ARG A 259 9.02 4.93 -10.66
C ARG A 259 7.71 4.21 -10.37
N ALA A 260 7.49 3.06 -11.00
CA ALA A 260 6.23 2.32 -10.89
C ALA A 260 6.40 0.85 -11.29
N PRO A 261 5.58 -0.08 -10.77
CA PRO A 261 5.46 -1.42 -11.34
C PRO A 261 4.86 -1.35 -12.75
N VAL A 262 5.42 -2.12 -13.69
CA VAL A 262 4.85 -2.31 -15.02
C VAL A 262 4.14 -3.66 -15.03
N LEU A 263 2.82 -3.63 -15.13
CA LEU A 263 1.99 -4.83 -15.15
C LEU A 263 1.52 -5.11 -16.59
N ASP A 264 1.40 -6.38 -16.94
CA ASP A 264 0.79 -6.80 -18.20
C ASP A 264 -0.65 -6.28 -18.29
N GLU A 265 -0.97 -5.70 -19.45
CA GLU A 265 -2.30 -5.18 -19.78
C GLU A 265 -3.25 -6.23 -20.39
N ARG A 266 -2.79 -7.48 -20.63
CA ARG A 266 -3.66 -8.57 -21.12
C ARG A 266 -4.38 -9.22 -19.93
N SER A 267 -5.70 -9.11 -19.69
CA SER A 267 -6.87 -8.65 -20.46
C SER A 267 -7.96 -8.20 -19.45
N ARG A 268 -8.53 -6.99 -19.48
CA ARG A 268 -9.63 -6.58 -20.39
C ARG A 268 -9.68 -7.41 -21.67
N SER A 269 -10.62 -8.37 -21.72
CA SER A 269 -10.98 -9.22 -22.88
C SER A 269 -9.98 -10.32 -23.29
N THR A 270 -10.25 -11.56 -22.86
CA THR A 270 -10.36 -12.81 -23.65
C THR A 270 -10.15 -14.03 -22.75
N MET A 271 -11.22 -14.53 -22.14
CA MET A 271 -11.37 -15.95 -21.86
C MET A 271 -12.41 -16.43 -22.88
N THR A 272 -11.95 -17.17 -23.87
CA THR A 272 -12.78 -17.70 -24.96
C THR A 272 -13.80 -18.67 -24.37
N GLU A 273 -15.07 -18.44 -24.70
CA GLU A 273 -16.22 -19.28 -24.37
C GLU A 273 -16.01 -20.74 -24.80
N PRO A 274 -16.44 -21.73 -23.99
CA PRO A 274 -17.30 -22.80 -24.47
C PRO A 274 -18.76 -22.35 -24.38
N ASP A 275 -19.52 -22.75 -25.39
CA ASP A 275 -20.93 -22.42 -25.65
C ASP A 275 -21.84 -22.12 -24.43
N LYS A 276 -22.45 -20.93 -24.51
CA LYS A 276 -23.74 -20.49 -23.96
C LYS A 276 -24.53 -21.47 -23.08
N LYS A 277 -24.61 -21.14 -21.79
CA LYS A 277 -25.88 -20.82 -21.09
C LYS A 277 -25.65 -20.34 -19.66
N GLY A 278 -26.11 -19.13 -19.34
CA GLY A 278 -26.50 -18.73 -17.98
C GLY A 278 -25.80 -17.50 -17.38
N GLN A 279 -26.42 -16.33 -17.59
CA GLN A 279 -26.62 -15.19 -16.67
C GLN A 279 -25.53 -14.71 -15.69
N ASP A 280 -25.21 -13.41 -15.88
CA ASP A 280 -25.06 -12.31 -14.91
C ASP A 280 -24.14 -12.45 -13.69
N GLY A 281 -23.05 -11.67 -13.73
CA GLY A 281 -22.21 -11.31 -12.59
C GLY A 281 -20.99 -10.50 -13.03
N ILE A 282 -21.05 -9.17 -12.91
CA ILE A 282 -19.85 -8.32 -12.98
C ILE A 282 -19.04 -8.60 -11.71
N MET A 283 -17.75 -8.90 -11.87
CA MET A 283 -16.86 -9.36 -10.79
C MET A 283 -16.74 -8.31 -9.67
N GLU A 284 -16.96 -8.76 -8.43
CA GLU A 284 -17.11 -7.92 -7.23
C GLU A 284 -15.97 -6.89 -6.99
N PRO A 285 -14.66 -7.19 -7.12
CA PRO A 285 -13.60 -6.21 -6.79
C PRO A 285 -13.61 -4.89 -7.60
N GLU A 286 -14.27 -4.84 -8.76
CA GLU A 286 -14.28 -3.66 -9.63
C GLU A 286 -15.17 -2.52 -9.12
N LEU A 287 -16.24 -2.82 -8.37
CA LEU A 287 -17.19 -1.78 -7.94
C LEU A 287 -16.63 -0.93 -6.80
N MET A 288 -15.88 -1.54 -5.87
CA MET A 288 -15.18 -0.82 -4.82
C MET A 288 -14.23 0.22 -5.40
N GLU A 289 -13.44 -0.16 -6.40
CA GLU A 289 -12.49 0.73 -7.08
C GLU A 289 -13.22 1.84 -7.85
N LYS A 290 -14.36 1.55 -8.48
CA LYS A 290 -15.20 2.57 -9.13
C LYS A 290 -15.73 3.60 -8.13
N ALA A 291 -16.16 3.18 -6.95
CA ALA A 291 -16.57 4.12 -5.89
C ALA A 291 -15.41 5.04 -5.47
N VAL A 292 -14.19 4.49 -5.34
CA VAL A 292 -12.98 5.30 -5.06
C VAL A 292 -12.71 6.30 -6.18
N GLN A 293 -12.72 5.84 -7.43
CA GLN A 293 -12.44 6.68 -8.60
C GLN A 293 -13.45 7.84 -8.72
N TYR A 294 -14.74 7.60 -8.46
CA TYR A 294 -15.76 8.65 -8.42
C TYR A 294 -15.39 9.77 -7.43
N LEU A 295 -14.94 9.40 -6.22
CA LEU A 295 -14.49 10.36 -5.22
C LEU A 295 -13.19 11.07 -5.63
N ARG A 296 -12.24 10.39 -6.28
CA ARG A 296 -11.03 11.04 -6.79
C ARG A 296 -11.33 12.06 -7.90
N HIS A 297 -12.37 11.85 -8.70
CA HIS A 297 -12.85 12.86 -9.64
C HIS A 297 -13.51 14.04 -8.90
N LEU A 298 -14.29 13.77 -7.84
CA LEU A 298 -14.87 14.81 -6.99
C LEU A 298 -13.81 15.68 -6.31
N GLU A 299 -12.74 15.09 -5.77
CA GLU A 299 -11.61 15.81 -5.14
C GLU A 299 -10.90 16.76 -6.11
N LYS A 300 -10.92 16.43 -7.41
CA LYS A 300 -10.36 17.25 -8.49
C LYS A 300 -11.37 18.22 -9.11
N PHE A 301 -12.61 18.23 -8.62
CA PHE A 301 -13.75 18.91 -9.23
C PHE A 301 -13.93 18.57 -10.73
N ASP A 302 -13.60 17.33 -11.11
CA ASP A 302 -13.75 16.81 -12.47
C ASP A 302 -15.15 16.24 -12.68
N PHE A 303 -16.12 17.16 -12.79
CA PHE A 303 -17.54 16.81 -12.90
C PHE A 303 -17.90 16.07 -14.18
N ALA A 304 -17.12 16.23 -15.25
CA ALA A 304 -17.33 15.52 -16.51
C ALA A 304 -17.03 14.03 -16.33
N SER A 305 -15.90 13.70 -15.70
CA SER A 305 -15.55 12.31 -15.41
C SER A 305 -16.49 11.69 -14.37
N MET A 306 -16.91 12.44 -13.33
CA MET A 306 -17.95 11.97 -12.40
C MET A 306 -19.23 11.57 -13.13
N ARG A 307 -19.73 12.43 -14.04
CA ARG A 307 -20.95 12.16 -14.80
C ARG A 307 -20.85 10.91 -15.68
N ALA A 308 -19.67 10.69 -16.29
CA ALA A 308 -19.42 9.53 -17.15
C ALA A 308 -19.47 8.19 -16.40
N MET A 309 -19.33 8.21 -15.06
CA MET A 309 -19.43 7.03 -14.22
C MET A 309 -20.86 6.70 -13.77
N CYS A 310 -21.81 7.60 -14.03
CA CYS A 310 -23.19 7.45 -13.61
C CYS A 310 -24.09 7.02 -14.77
N THR A 311 -25.16 6.30 -14.46
CA THR A 311 -26.27 6.09 -15.41
C THR A 311 -26.96 7.43 -15.71
N ASP A 312 -27.69 7.49 -16.82
CA ASP A 312 -28.50 8.67 -17.16
C ASP A 312 -29.68 8.90 -16.18
N THR A 313 -30.01 7.88 -15.38
CA THR A 313 -31.08 7.91 -14.38
C THR A 313 -30.57 8.02 -12.95
N ALA A 314 -29.26 8.23 -12.77
CA ALA A 314 -28.65 8.14 -11.45
C ALA A 314 -29.24 9.17 -10.48
N THR A 315 -29.52 8.72 -9.26
CA THR A 315 -30.01 9.58 -8.18
C THR A 315 -28.94 9.81 -7.12
N VAL A 316 -29.02 10.96 -6.47
CA VAL A 316 -28.20 11.33 -5.32
C VAL A 316 -29.12 11.75 -4.20
N TRP A 317 -28.87 11.26 -3.00
CA TRP A 317 -29.58 11.66 -1.80
C TRP A 317 -28.58 12.08 -0.72
N HIS A 318 -28.90 13.18 -0.03
CA HIS A 318 -28.12 13.70 1.08
C HIS A 318 -28.97 13.70 2.34
N ASN A 319 -28.36 13.44 3.50
CA ASN A 319 -29.06 13.52 4.79
C ASN A 319 -29.30 14.96 5.28
N ASP A 320 -29.63 15.88 4.36
CA ASP A 320 -29.85 17.32 4.61
C ASP A 320 -31.34 17.71 4.66
N GLY A 321 -32.24 16.74 4.44
CA GLY A 321 -33.69 16.93 4.46
C GLY A 321 -34.29 17.48 3.16
N LYS A 322 -33.50 17.66 2.09
CA LYS A 322 -33.99 18.16 0.79
C LYS A 322 -34.56 17.07 -0.13
N GLY A 323 -34.37 15.80 0.23
CA GLY A 323 -34.87 14.67 -0.54
C GLY A 323 -33.90 14.21 -1.62
N GLU A 324 -34.37 13.32 -2.49
CA GLU A 324 -33.58 12.74 -3.59
C GLU A 324 -33.54 13.72 -4.78
N GLN A 325 -32.37 13.83 -5.40
CA GLN A 325 -32.12 14.66 -6.58
C GLN A 325 -31.46 13.85 -7.70
N THR A 326 -31.51 14.37 -8.93
CA THR A 326 -30.80 13.75 -10.06
C THR A 326 -29.30 14.00 -9.98
N ILE A 327 -28.51 13.15 -10.63
CA ILE A 327 -27.06 13.37 -10.74
C ILE A 327 -26.71 14.73 -11.39
N GLU A 328 -27.51 15.21 -12.34
CA GLU A 328 -27.27 16.50 -12.99
C GLU A 328 -27.46 17.68 -12.02
N GLU A 329 -28.54 17.65 -11.23
CA GLU A 329 -28.80 18.66 -10.19
C GLU A 329 -27.70 18.65 -9.13
N ASN A 330 -27.24 17.46 -8.73
CA ASN A 330 -26.15 17.31 -7.78
C ASN A 330 -24.84 17.90 -8.31
N LEU A 331 -24.47 17.60 -9.56
CA LEU A 331 -23.24 18.11 -10.17
C LEU A 331 -23.29 19.63 -10.34
N GLU A 332 -24.45 20.22 -10.62
CA GLU A 332 -24.61 21.67 -10.69
C GLU A 332 -24.41 22.32 -9.31
N GLN A 333 -24.95 21.72 -8.24
CA GLN A 333 -24.71 22.18 -6.87
C GLN A 333 -23.23 22.11 -6.49
N LEU A 334 -22.54 21.02 -6.84
CA LEU A 334 -21.10 20.87 -6.58
C LEU A 334 -20.25 21.88 -7.37
N LYS A 335 -20.63 22.21 -8.62
CA LYS A 335 -20.00 23.28 -9.40
C LYS A 335 -20.16 24.64 -8.73
N GLN A 336 -21.36 24.93 -8.21
CA GLN A 336 -21.62 26.17 -7.47
C GLN A 336 -20.86 26.22 -6.16
N MET A 337 -20.72 25.09 -5.45
CA MET A 337 -19.93 25.01 -4.22
C MET A 337 -18.43 25.22 -4.44
N SER A 338 -17.89 24.75 -5.57
CA SER A 338 -16.48 24.89 -5.93
C SER A 338 -16.14 26.22 -6.63
N SER A 339 -17.15 26.96 -7.10
CA SER A 339 -16.99 28.25 -7.77
C SER A 339 -17.34 29.41 -6.83
N GLY A 340 -16.71 30.57 -6.98
CA GLY A 340 -17.14 31.82 -6.30
C GLY A 340 -16.69 32.03 -4.86
N GLY A 341 -15.58 31.40 -4.42
CA GLY A 341 -15.02 31.56 -3.07
C GLY A 341 -15.53 30.55 -2.04
N GLY A 342 -16.12 29.44 -2.50
CA GLY A 342 -16.47 28.28 -1.68
C GLY A 342 -15.28 27.34 -1.44
N VAL A 343 -15.53 26.03 -1.39
CA VAL A 343 -14.51 25.01 -1.06
C VAL A 343 -13.36 25.02 -2.08
N VAL A 344 -12.12 25.08 -1.61
CA VAL A 344 -10.91 25.09 -2.46
C VAL A 344 -10.31 23.69 -2.62
N ALA A 345 -10.46 22.82 -1.63
CA ALA A 345 -10.05 21.43 -1.73
C ALA A 345 -10.93 20.49 -0.90
N LEU A 346 -11.15 19.30 -1.45
CA LEU A 346 -11.82 18.18 -0.78
C LEU A 346 -10.84 17.01 -0.71
N ARG A 347 -10.87 16.25 0.38
CA ARG A 347 -10.19 14.96 0.49
C ARG A 347 -11.04 13.97 1.28
N TYR A 348 -11.31 12.82 0.67
CA TYR A 348 -11.95 11.67 1.29
C TYR A 348 -10.87 10.65 1.68
N ASP A 349 -10.66 10.52 3.00
CA ASP A 349 -9.83 9.48 3.57
C ASP A 349 -10.71 8.29 3.96
N ILE A 350 -10.68 7.25 3.13
CA ILE A 350 -11.49 6.03 3.31
C ILE A 350 -11.01 5.31 4.57
N THR A 351 -11.92 5.14 5.53
CA THR A 351 -11.66 4.43 6.79
C THR A 351 -12.14 2.98 6.74
N ARG A 352 -13.25 2.71 6.04
CA ARG A 352 -13.82 1.37 5.85
C ARG A 352 -14.56 1.27 4.52
N GLN A 353 -14.63 0.05 3.98
CA GLN A 353 -15.40 -0.26 2.79
C GLN A 353 -16.05 -1.64 2.91
N PHE A 354 -17.30 -1.72 2.47
CA PHE A 354 -18.09 -2.95 2.38
C PHE A 354 -18.68 -3.04 0.98
N GLN A 355 -18.86 -4.26 0.50
CA GLN A 355 -19.51 -4.50 -0.78
C GLN A 355 -20.50 -5.65 -0.68
N LYS A 356 -21.58 -5.52 -1.46
CA LYS A 356 -22.47 -6.59 -1.90
C LYS A 356 -22.57 -6.55 -3.42
N PRO A 357 -23.19 -7.55 -4.08
CA PRO A 357 -23.49 -7.44 -5.50
C PRO A 357 -24.18 -6.11 -5.81
N ASP A 358 -23.62 -5.37 -6.76
CA ASP A 358 -24.09 -4.05 -7.21
C ASP A 358 -24.16 -2.94 -6.15
N GLU A 359 -23.56 -3.12 -4.97
CA GLU A 359 -23.63 -2.13 -3.89
C GLU A 359 -22.29 -1.96 -3.19
N VAL A 360 -21.88 -0.72 -2.96
CA VAL A 360 -20.67 -0.39 -2.19
C VAL A 360 -21.04 0.62 -1.10
N LEU A 361 -20.67 0.32 0.14
CA LEU A 361 -20.73 1.28 1.25
C LEU A 361 -19.31 1.64 1.66
N GLN A 362 -19.01 2.94 1.75
CA GLN A 362 -17.74 3.46 2.22
C GLN A 362 -17.97 4.40 3.41
N GLN A 363 -17.03 4.39 4.35
CA GLN A 363 -16.94 5.39 5.41
C GLN A 363 -15.65 6.19 5.22
N HIS A 364 -15.71 7.49 5.46
CA HIS A 364 -14.58 8.39 5.26
C HIS A 364 -14.48 9.43 6.37
N VAL A 365 -13.28 10.00 6.51
CA VAL A 365 -13.12 11.36 7.04
C VAL A 365 -13.02 12.29 5.83
N LEU A 366 -13.97 13.23 5.72
CA LEU A 366 -13.97 14.25 4.68
C LEU A 366 -13.27 15.50 5.22
N HIS A 367 -12.16 15.86 4.59
CA HIS A 367 -11.43 17.10 4.85
C HIS A 367 -11.86 18.15 3.82
N ILE A 368 -12.33 19.29 4.30
CA ILE A 368 -12.80 20.41 3.49
C ILE A 368 -11.94 21.63 3.80
N ASN A 369 -11.23 22.16 2.81
CA ASN A 369 -10.43 23.37 2.96
C ASN A 369 -11.10 24.56 2.26
N MET A 370 -11.19 25.68 2.99
CA MET A 370 -11.78 26.93 2.53
C MET A 370 -10.69 27.93 2.07
N PRO A 371 -11.03 28.97 1.29
CA PRO A 371 -10.04 29.90 0.74
C PRO A 371 -9.37 30.78 1.79
N ASP A 372 -9.99 30.95 2.96
CA ASP A 372 -9.44 31.70 4.09
C ASP A 372 -8.41 30.88 4.91
N GLY A 373 -8.11 29.65 4.47
CA GLY A 373 -7.19 28.73 5.13
C GLY A 373 -7.83 27.95 6.28
N SER A 374 -9.10 28.16 6.58
CA SER A 374 -9.83 27.31 7.52
C SER A 374 -10.14 25.94 6.91
N GLY A 375 -10.15 24.91 7.76
CA GLY A 375 -10.46 23.55 7.37
C GLY A 375 -11.46 22.92 8.32
N THR A 376 -12.27 21.98 7.83
CA THR A 376 -13.17 21.16 8.66
C THR A 376 -13.01 19.70 8.29
N GLU A 377 -13.03 18.85 9.31
CA GLU A 377 -13.08 17.39 9.16
C GLU A 377 -14.45 16.89 9.58
N LEU A 378 -15.04 16.03 8.77
CA LEU A 378 -16.37 15.52 9.00
C LEU A 378 -16.42 14.01 8.71
N PRO A 379 -16.91 13.17 9.65
CA PRO A 379 -17.18 11.78 9.34
C PRO A 379 -18.35 11.71 8.36
N VAL A 380 -18.13 11.01 7.25
CA VAL A 380 -19.13 10.74 6.22
C VAL A 380 -19.24 9.25 5.95
N ALA A 381 -20.41 8.79 5.53
CA ALA A 381 -20.56 7.50 4.88
C ALA A 381 -21.30 7.68 3.56
N MET A 382 -20.84 6.97 2.52
CA MET A 382 -21.46 7.00 1.21
C MET A 382 -21.83 5.60 0.76
N TYR A 383 -23.07 5.43 0.33
CA TYR A 383 -23.54 4.23 -0.37
C TYR A 383 -23.59 4.51 -1.87
N PHE A 384 -23.12 3.55 -2.66
CA PHE A 384 -23.16 3.55 -4.12
C PHE A 384 -23.90 2.30 -4.60
N GLY A 385 -25.03 2.49 -5.25
CA GLY A 385 -25.75 1.44 -5.98
C GLY A 385 -25.36 1.47 -7.46
N PHE A 386 -25.14 0.31 -8.06
CA PHE A 386 -24.68 0.15 -9.43
C PHE A 386 -25.72 -0.54 -10.30
N LYS A 387 -25.73 -0.20 -11.59
CA LYS A 387 -26.54 -0.87 -12.61
C LYS A 387 -25.72 -0.99 -13.89
N GLY A 388 -25.46 -2.22 -14.32
CA GLY A 388 -24.60 -2.47 -15.49
C GLY A 388 -23.18 -1.92 -15.30
N GLY A 389 -22.69 -1.86 -14.06
CA GLY A 389 -21.37 -1.33 -13.72
C GLY A 389 -21.23 0.20 -13.73
N LEU A 390 -22.32 0.94 -13.93
CA LEU A 390 -22.37 2.40 -13.73
C LEU A 390 -23.08 2.72 -12.40
N ILE A 391 -22.75 3.83 -11.77
CA ILE A 391 -23.39 4.29 -10.54
C ILE A 391 -24.82 4.75 -10.88
N ASP A 392 -25.82 4.12 -10.28
CA ASP A 392 -27.25 4.44 -10.46
C ASP A 392 -27.85 5.10 -9.21
N ARG A 393 -27.19 4.98 -8.05
CA ARG A 393 -27.65 5.57 -6.80
C ARG A 393 -26.47 5.98 -5.93
N ILE A 394 -26.55 7.17 -5.35
CA ILE A 394 -25.60 7.66 -4.34
C ILE A 394 -26.40 8.12 -3.12
N GLU A 395 -26.02 7.67 -1.93
CA GLU A 395 -26.54 8.22 -0.68
C GLU A 395 -25.37 8.70 0.17
N GLU A 396 -25.39 9.95 0.59
CA GLU A 396 -24.39 10.55 1.46
C GLU A 396 -24.97 10.86 2.84
N TYR A 397 -24.31 10.31 3.85
CA TYR A 397 -24.59 10.51 5.26
C TYR A 397 -23.46 11.33 5.87
N ALA A 398 -23.66 12.64 5.93
CA ALA A 398 -22.74 13.58 6.56
C ALA A 398 -23.05 13.75 8.06
N ASN A 399 -22.02 13.91 8.90
CA ASN A 399 -22.16 14.22 10.33
C ASN A 399 -22.76 13.06 11.16
N MET A 400 -22.32 11.83 10.92
CA MET A 400 -22.65 10.71 11.80
C MET A 400 -21.89 10.85 13.13
N THR A 401 -22.47 11.52 14.12
CA THR A 401 -21.99 11.47 15.50
C THR A 401 -22.25 10.06 16.03
N PRO A 402 -21.22 9.25 16.38
CA PRO A 402 -21.45 8.03 17.13
C PRO A 402 -22.08 8.39 18.49
N PRO A 403 -22.98 7.57 19.06
CA PRO A 403 -23.42 7.79 20.43
C PRO A 403 -22.21 7.87 21.35
N ASN A 404 -22.10 8.93 22.15
CA ASN A 404 -21.10 9.04 23.21
C ASN A 404 -21.36 7.92 24.23
N GLU A 405 -20.58 6.84 24.19
CA GLU A 405 -20.46 5.94 25.33
C GLU A 405 -19.55 6.61 26.37
N GLY A 406 -20.14 7.09 27.46
CA GLY A 406 -19.39 7.55 28.64
C GLY A 406 -19.63 9.00 29.02
N GLY A 407 -20.84 9.30 29.45
CA GLY A 407 -21.18 10.56 30.11
C GLY A 407 -22.42 10.39 30.97
N ALA A 408 -22.45 9.34 31.81
CA ALA A 408 -23.38 9.30 32.92
C ALA A 408 -23.02 10.45 33.86
N SER A 409 -23.81 11.52 33.78
CA SER A 409 -23.89 12.53 34.81
C SER A 409 -24.42 11.86 36.08
N ASP A 410 -23.55 11.54 37.03
CA ASP A 410 -23.97 11.35 38.41
C ASP A 410 -24.35 12.73 38.95
N GLY A 411 -25.65 13.01 38.93
CA GLY A 411 -26.27 14.04 39.74
C GLY A 411 -26.71 13.45 41.06
N SER A 412 -26.04 13.81 42.15
CA SER A 412 -26.58 14.25 43.44
C SER A 412 -25.46 14.45 44.45
#